data_AF-A0AAU9XWS7-F1
#
_entry.id   AF-A0AAU9XWS7-F1
#
_cell.length_a   1.000
_cell.length_b   1.000
_cell.length_c   1.000
_cell.angle_alpha   90.00
_cell.angle_beta   90.00
_cell.angle_gamma   90.00
#
_symmetry.space_group_name_H-M   'P 1'
#
loop_
_entity.id
_entity.type
_entity.pdbx_description
1 polymer ?
#
loop_
_entity_poly.entity_id
_entity_poly.type
_entity_poly.pdbx_seq_one_letter_code
_entity_poly.pdbx_strand_id
1 'polypeptide(L)'
;MDYILDEPKLTFDVTLPPNAVKHVHRWLKYLQGKDIKSNLFKEVSYVTDIWDFTGHYMYSALHPIFFSQRALYILVHNLSKPLDAAAEPCVRQGNAGVKLENSNGETNMENLLSWLATVHGVARATDDPDDDAQHKLPYLCPPVFIVGTHADKPVEDKAVIEKQILERISGMEYGEHVIRPFFYIDNTRRRNLIMKFIQNIRKLRGKHETADGIEKLRQKILEVLSQQPYMGKKILVRWFLFEKVIEALVAKQIYHRNLQQLEHYARKHCFMEDAKEFECMIYFYHDLGIIIKHCSTVVLKVQWLIDLFKQLITIPPFNRQ
;
A
#
# COMPACT_ATOMS: atom_id res chain seq x y z
N MET A 1 27.75 -22.59 -9.05
CA MET A 1 28.24 -22.06 -7.77
C MET A 1 29.08 -20.79 -7.92
N ASP A 2 29.16 -20.19 -9.12
CA ASP A 2 30.10 -19.08 -9.40
C ASP A 2 29.54 -17.66 -9.18
N TYR A 3 28.24 -17.50 -8.90
CA TYR A 3 27.60 -16.18 -8.79
C TYR A 3 27.91 -15.39 -7.50
N ILE A 4 28.58 -16.00 -6.51
CA ILE A 4 28.89 -15.37 -5.22
C ILE A 4 30.27 -14.69 -5.25
N LEU A 5 31.18 -15.11 -6.15
CA LEU A 5 32.57 -14.66 -6.17
C LEU A 5 32.73 -13.20 -6.61
N ASP A 6 31.75 -12.64 -7.32
CA ASP A 6 31.76 -11.27 -7.85
C ASP A 6 30.91 -10.27 -7.02
N GLU A 7 30.38 -10.67 -5.86
CA GLU A 7 29.59 -9.76 -5.04
C GLU A 7 30.47 -8.66 -4.39
N PRO A 8 30.09 -7.38 -4.50
CA PRO A 8 30.87 -6.30 -3.93
C PRO A 8 30.94 -6.40 -2.41
N LYS A 9 32.13 -6.10 -1.87
CA LYS A 9 32.30 -5.93 -0.44
C LYS A 9 31.46 -4.73 0.04
N LEU A 10 30.63 -4.97 1.05
CA LEU A 10 29.84 -3.94 1.70
C LEU A 10 30.50 -3.54 3.02
N THR A 11 30.56 -2.23 3.25
CA THR A 11 30.97 -1.63 4.54
C THR A 11 29.91 -0.63 4.92
N PHE A 12 29.23 -0.87 6.03
CA PHE A 12 28.21 0.00 6.59
C PHE A 12 28.24 -0.08 8.10
N ASP A 13 27.78 0.99 8.75
CA ASP A 13 27.68 1.01 10.20
C ASP A 13 26.61 0.02 10.67
N VAL A 14 26.95 -0.78 11.69
CA VAL A 14 26.09 -1.81 12.29
C VAL A 14 25.17 -1.18 13.35
N THR A 15 25.25 0.14 13.54
CA THR A 15 24.26 0.88 14.34
C THR A 15 22.85 0.72 13.75
N LEU A 16 21.85 0.66 14.63
CA LEU A 16 20.44 0.51 14.25
C LEU A 16 20.03 1.55 13.21
N PRO A 17 19.13 1.24 12.26
CA PRO A 17 18.82 2.14 11.16
C PRO A 17 18.31 3.50 11.62
N PRO A 18 18.54 4.55 10.82
CA PRO A 18 17.96 5.87 11.04
C PRO A 18 16.45 5.83 11.23
N ASN A 19 15.73 4.85 10.69
CA ASN A 19 14.29 4.71 10.93
C ASN A 19 14.01 4.28 12.37
N ALA A 20 14.68 3.24 12.88
CA ALA A 20 14.62 2.87 14.30
C ALA A 20 15.07 4.04 15.20
N VAL A 21 16.18 4.70 14.86
CA VAL A 21 16.69 5.87 15.59
C VAL A 21 15.76 7.07 15.48
N LYS A 22 15.07 7.30 14.35
CA LYS A 22 14.05 8.35 14.14
C LYS A 22 12.79 8.03 14.92
N HIS A 23 12.35 6.78 14.97
CA HIS A 23 11.23 6.34 15.79
C HIS A 23 11.54 6.54 17.27
N VAL A 24 12.72 6.10 17.71
CA VAL A 24 13.22 6.34 19.07
C VAL A 24 13.39 7.84 19.34
N HIS A 25 13.94 8.63 18.42
CA HIS A 25 14.10 10.09 18.61
C HIS A 25 12.77 10.84 18.62
N ARG A 26 11.83 10.48 17.75
CA ARG A 26 10.48 11.07 17.72
C ARG A 26 9.75 10.75 19.02
N TRP A 27 9.92 9.53 19.52
CA TRP A 27 9.40 9.09 20.79
C TRP A 27 10.09 9.81 21.98
N LEU A 28 11.41 9.92 22.00
CA LEU A 28 12.17 10.67 23.02
C LEU A 28 11.83 12.16 23.04
N LYS A 29 11.66 12.80 21.88
CA LYS A 29 11.18 14.20 21.78
C LYS A 29 9.76 14.35 22.30
N TYR A 30 8.90 13.36 22.08
CA TYR A 30 7.55 13.34 22.60
C TYR A 30 7.50 13.17 24.14
N LEU A 31 8.48 12.47 24.71
CA LEU A 31 8.64 12.30 26.16
C LEU A 31 9.25 13.52 26.86
N GLN A 32 10.00 14.37 26.14
CA GLN A 32 10.54 15.61 26.70
C GLN A 32 9.39 16.57 27.09
N GLY A 33 8.99 16.52 28.36
CA GLY A 33 7.95 17.37 28.94
C GLY A 33 6.73 16.61 29.51
N LYS A 34 6.72 15.27 29.51
CA LYS A 34 5.63 14.46 30.12
C LYS A 34 6.15 13.57 31.24
N ASP A 35 5.43 13.57 32.35
CA ASP A 35 5.73 12.73 33.53
C ASP A 35 5.48 11.25 33.18
N ILE A 36 6.52 10.42 33.26
CA ILE A 36 6.48 9.03 32.77
C ILE A 36 5.75 8.16 33.79
N LYS A 37 4.42 8.07 33.66
CA LYS A 37 3.65 6.98 34.28
C LYS A 37 3.74 5.75 33.39
N SER A 38 3.92 4.57 34.01
CA SER A 38 4.06 3.26 33.37
C SER A 38 2.94 2.83 32.41
N ASN A 39 1.84 3.60 32.30
CA ASN A 39 0.78 3.39 31.33
C ASN A 39 1.03 4.07 29.96
N LEU A 40 2.10 4.85 29.80
CA LEU A 40 2.43 5.53 28.53
C LEU A 40 3.10 4.61 27.47
N PHE A 41 3.41 3.36 27.82
CA PHE A 41 3.97 2.36 26.89
C PHE A 41 2.95 1.82 25.84
N LYS A 42 1.77 2.46 25.71
CA LYS A 42 0.67 2.01 24.84
C LYS A 42 0.37 2.97 23.67
N GLU A 43 1.26 3.91 23.35
CA GLU A 43 1.03 4.78 22.20
C GLU A 43 1.45 4.07 20.90
N VAL A 44 0.46 3.56 20.17
CA VAL A 44 0.66 2.87 18.90
C VAL A 44 0.83 3.91 17.79
N SER A 45 2.01 3.96 17.17
CA SER A 45 2.25 4.78 15.98
C SER A 45 2.21 3.91 14.72
N TYR A 46 1.38 4.29 13.76
CA TYR A 46 1.34 3.64 12.44
C TYR A 46 2.29 4.35 11.47
N VAL A 47 3.06 3.56 10.72
CA VAL A 47 3.82 4.01 9.55
C VAL A 47 3.17 3.38 8.33
N THR A 48 2.84 4.21 7.35
CA THR A 48 2.11 3.78 6.14
C THR A 48 2.72 4.43 4.92
N ASP A 49 3.01 3.62 3.91
CA ASP A 49 3.37 4.09 2.57
C ASP A 49 2.13 4.07 1.68
N ILE A 50 1.92 5.15 0.92
CA ILE A 50 0.75 5.30 0.04
C ILE A 50 1.21 5.12 -1.40
N TRP A 51 0.58 4.18 -2.09
CA TRP A 51 0.83 3.87 -3.49
C TRP A 51 -0.38 4.30 -4.32
N ASP A 52 -0.12 5.04 -5.39
CA ASP A 52 -1.14 5.47 -6.36
C ASP A 52 -0.90 4.72 -7.67
N PHE A 53 -1.75 3.73 -7.95
CA PHE A 53 -1.66 2.92 -9.16
C PHE A 53 -2.38 3.60 -10.31
N THR A 54 -1.72 3.66 -11.46
CA THR A 54 -2.31 4.27 -12.66
C THR A 54 -3.47 3.44 -13.19
N GLY A 55 -4.57 4.09 -13.58
CA GLY A 55 -5.67 3.44 -14.30
C GLY A 55 -5.38 3.17 -15.78
N HIS A 56 -4.14 3.33 -16.23
CA HIS A 56 -3.75 3.03 -17.60
C HIS A 56 -3.70 1.51 -17.80
N TYR A 57 -4.55 0.97 -18.68
CA TYR A 57 -4.76 -0.47 -18.86
C TYR A 57 -3.48 -1.28 -19.12
N MET A 58 -2.48 -0.70 -19.82
CA MET A 58 -1.18 -1.34 -20.04
C MET A 58 -0.42 -1.68 -18.74
N TYR A 59 -0.68 -0.96 -17.64
CA TYR A 59 -0.07 -1.25 -16.34
C TYR A 59 -0.88 -2.26 -15.53
N SER A 60 -2.13 -2.55 -15.90
CA SER A 60 -2.99 -3.50 -15.17
C SER A 60 -2.36 -4.88 -15.05
N ALA A 61 -1.65 -5.35 -16.08
CA ALA A 61 -0.92 -6.62 -16.04
C ALA A 61 0.29 -6.62 -15.07
N LEU A 62 0.79 -5.43 -14.70
CA LEU A 62 1.94 -5.26 -13.82
C LEU A 62 1.55 -5.02 -12.36
N HIS A 63 0.32 -4.58 -12.10
CA HIS A 63 -0.15 -4.28 -10.75
C HIS A 63 0.02 -5.43 -9.75
N PRO A 64 -0.26 -6.71 -10.11
CA PRO A 64 -0.07 -7.82 -9.18
C PRO A 64 1.35 -7.95 -8.61
N ILE A 65 2.38 -7.44 -9.32
CA ILE A 65 3.78 -7.46 -8.86
C ILE A 65 3.99 -6.61 -7.60
N PHE A 66 3.17 -5.57 -7.42
CA PHE A 66 3.29 -4.60 -6.32
C PHE A 66 2.23 -4.78 -5.24
N PHE A 67 1.33 -5.74 -5.42
CA PHE A 67 0.26 -6.00 -4.48
C PHE A 67 0.75 -6.93 -3.36
N SER A 68 0.26 -6.71 -2.15
CA SER A 68 0.52 -7.56 -0.99
C SER A 68 -0.77 -7.88 -0.24
N GLN A 69 -0.77 -9.02 0.46
CA GLN A 69 -1.79 -9.38 1.44
C GLN A 69 -1.73 -8.57 2.73
N ARG A 70 -0.58 -7.96 3.04
CA ARG A 70 -0.43 -7.06 4.20
C ARG A 70 -0.74 -5.60 3.86
N ALA A 71 -1.26 -5.35 2.67
CA ALA A 71 -1.72 -4.03 2.26
C ALA A 71 -3.20 -3.81 2.61
N LEU A 72 -3.63 -2.56 2.51
CA LEU A 72 -5.02 -2.14 2.52
C LEU A 72 -5.26 -1.37 1.22
N TYR A 73 -6.32 -1.72 0.51
CA TYR A 73 -6.63 -1.11 -0.78
C TYR A 73 -7.79 -0.13 -0.65
N ILE A 74 -7.71 0.96 -1.41
CA ILE A 74 -8.77 1.96 -1.48
C ILE A 74 -9.18 2.07 -2.95
N LEU A 75 -10.35 1.54 -3.28
CA LEU A 75 -10.94 1.69 -4.60
C LEU A 75 -11.79 2.95 -4.64
N VAL A 76 -11.43 3.84 -5.56
CA VAL A 76 -12.02 5.16 -5.66
C VAL A 76 -12.93 5.25 -6.87
N HIS A 77 -14.21 5.52 -6.63
CA HIS A 77 -15.18 5.78 -7.70
C HIS A 77 -15.54 7.27 -7.75
N ASN A 78 -15.70 7.82 -8.95
CA ASN A 78 -16.17 9.20 -9.13
C ASN A 78 -17.69 9.20 -9.24
N LEU A 79 -18.39 9.65 -8.19
CA LEU A 79 -19.85 9.62 -8.13
C LEU A 79 -20.53 10.51 -9.17
N SER A 80 -19.81 11.44 -9.81
CA SER A 80 -20.35 12.21 -10.94
C SER A 80 -20.42 11.41 -12.24
N LYS A 81 -20.00 10.15 -12.25
CA LYS A 81 -20.02 9.26 -13.41
C LYS A 81 -20.93 8.05 -13.12
N PRO A 82 -21.87 7.70 -14.01
CA PRO A 82 -22.70 6.51 -13.84
C PRO A 82 -21.84 5.23 -13.80
N LEU A 83 -22.26 4.24 -13.00
CA LEU A 83 -21.55 2.96 -12.88
C LEU A 83 -21.47 2.22 -14.23
N ASP A 84 -22.58 2.17 -14.97
CA ASP A 84 -22.69 1.44 -16.24
C ASP A 84 -22.31 2.28 -17.47
N ALA A 85 -21.86 3.53 -17.26
CA ALA A 85 -21.28 4.32 -18.35
C ALA A 85 -19.88 3.83 -18.68
N ALA A 86 -19.48 3.96 -19.95
CA ALA A 86 -18.12 3.69 -20.40
C ALA A 86 -17.12 4.46 -19.52
N ALA A 87 -16.10 3.75 -19.03
CA ALA A 87 -15.04 4.34 -18.24
C ALA A 87 -14.24 5.33 -19.12
N GLU A 88 -13.83 6.44 -18.52
CA GLU A 88 -12.95 7.40 -19.18
C GLU A 88 -11.60 7.40 -18.44
N PRO A 89 -10.68 6.49 -18.80
CA PRO A 89 -9.36 6.45 -18.20
C PRO A 89 -8.63 7.76 -18.47
N CYS A 90 -7.91 8.26 -17.47
CA CYS A 90 -7.16 9.50 -17.60
C CYS A 90 -5.83 9.41 -16.85
N VAL A 91 -4.81 10.05 -17.41
CA VAL A 91 -3.49 10.19 -16.78
C VAL A 91 -3.20 11.66 -16.59
N ARG A 92 -2.63 11.99 -15.43
CA ARG A 92 -2.10 13.34 -15.19
C ARG A 92 -0.70 13.45 -15.78
N GLN A 93 -0.52 14.39 -16.70
CA GLN A 93 0.78 14.77 -17.25
C GLN A 93 1.05 16.23 -16.85
N GLY A 94 1.85 16.42 -15.81
CA GLY A 94 2.02 17.72 -15.16
C GLY A 94 0.70 18.22 -14.55
N ASN A 95 0.24 19.40 -14.97
CA ASN A 95 -1.02 19.99 -14.51
C ASN A 95 -2.24 19.61 -15.36
N ALA A 96 -2.04 18.94 -16.49
CA ALA A 96 -3.11 18.57 -17.42
C ALA A 96 -3.54 17.11 -17.23
N GLY A 97 -4.84 16.85 -17.32
CA GLY A 97 -5.39 15.51 -17.44
C GLY A 97 -5.54 15.14 -18.91
N VAL A 98 -4.85 14.09 -19.34
CA VAL A 98 -4.98 13.53 -20.69
C VAL A 98 -5.98 12.37 -20.62
N LYS A 99 -7.04 12.42 -21.44
CA LYS A 99 -7.94 11.28 -21.60
C LYS A 99 -7.23 10.19 -22.39
N LEU A 100 -7.30 8.97 -21.90
CA LEU A 100 -6.80 7.78 -22.58
C LEU A 100 -7.95 7.12 -23.35
N GLU A 101 -7.59 6.36 -24.37
CA GLU A 101 -8.54 5.54 -25.10
C GLU A 101 -9.00 4.35 -24.24
N ASN A 102 -10.31 4.13 -24.18
CA ASN A 102 -10.90 2.96 -23.53
C ASN A 102 -11.07 1.84 -24.58
N SER A 103 -9.96 1.21 -24.97
CA SER A 103 -9.96 0.23 -26.07
C SER A 103 -10.73 -1.06 -25.74
N ASN A 104 -10.88 -1.40 -24.46
CA ASN A 104 -11.64 -2.58 -24.01
C ASN A 104 -13.13 -2.26 -23.77
N GLY A 105 -13.55 -1.00 -23.84
CA GLY A 105 -14.95 -0.59 -23.68
C GLY A 105 -15.52 -0.80 -22.28
N GLU A 106 -14.66 -0.99 -21.27
CA GLU A 106 -15.10 -1.27 -19.90
C GLU A 106 -15.91 -0.11 -19.32
N THR A 107 -16.93 -0.44 -18.55
CA THR A 107 -17.71 0.51 -17.74
C THR A 107 -16.98 0.86 -16.44
N ASN A 108 -17.42 1.92 -15.75
CA ASN A 108 -16.86 2.26 -14.44
C ASN A 108 -17.04 1.13 -13.42
N MET A 109 -18.12 0.36 -13.54
CA MET A 109 -18.40 -0.79 -12.70
C MET A 109 -17.48 -1.97 -13.01
N GLU A 110 -17.32 -2.35 -14.28
CA GLU A 110 -16.42 -3.43 -14.68
C GLU A 110 -14.99 -3.13 -14.27
N ASN A 111 -14.55 -1.87 -14.39
CA ASN A 111 -13.24 -1.44 -13.89
C ASN A 111 -13.10 -1.67 -12.38
N LEU A 112 -14.11 -1.26 -11.59
CA LEU A 112 -14.12 -1.46 -10.13
C LEU A 112 -14.08 -2.95 -9.76
N LEU A 113 -14.85 -3.80 -10.45
CA LEU A 113 -14.84 -5.25 -10.26
C LEU A 113 -13.51 -5.88 -10.65
N SER A 114 -12.88 -5.43 -11.74
CA SER A 114 -11.56 -5.89 -12.19
C SER A 114 -10.48 -5.64 -11.15
N TRP A 115 -10.50 -4.47 -10.50
CA TRP A 115 -9.60 -4.19 -9.37
C TRP A 115 -9.86 -5.09 -8.16
N LEU A 116 -11.13 -5.32 -7.79
CA LEU A 116 -11.47 -6.25 -6.71
C LEU A 116 -10.98 -7.67 -7.01
N ALA A 117 -11.20 -8.16 -8.23
CA ALA A 117 -10.73 -9.46 -8.68
C ALA A 117 -9.19 -9.56 -8.65
N THR A 118 -8.49 -8.47 -9.01
CA THR A 118 -7.02 -8.40 -8.95
C THR A 118 -6.53 -8.51 -7.49
N VAL A 119 -7.15 -7.78 -6.57
CA VAL A 119 -6.83 -7.87 -5.14
C VAL A 119 -7.08 -9.28 -4.60
N HIS A 120 -8.21 -9.88 -4.96
CA HIS A 120 -8.55 -11.24 -4.55
C HIS A 120 -7.58 -12.28 -5.12
N GLY A 121 -7.12 -12.13 -6.37
CA GLY A 121 -6.11 -13.02 -6.97
C GLY A 121 -4.80 -13.03 -6.18
N VAL A 122 -4.40 -11.89 -5.63
CA VAL A 122 -3.21 -11.77 -4.76
C VAL A 122 -3.46 -12.43 -3.40
N ALA A 123 -4.69 -12.36 -2.88
CA ALA A 123 -5.08 -13.05 -1.65
C ALA A 123 -4.99 -14.58 -1.75
N ARG A 124 -5.16 -15.16 -2.95
CA ARG A 124 -5.05 -16.61 -3.15
C ARG A 124 -3.63 -17.10 -3.39
N ALA A 125 -2.73 -16.22 -3.84
CA ALA A 125 -1.38 -16.62 -4.25
C ALA A 125 -0.45 -16.93 -3.07
N THR A 126 -0.81 -16.52 -1.85
CA THR A 126 0.01 -16.72 -0.66
C THR A 126 -0.78 -17.31 0.51
N ASP A 127 -1.65 -18.29 0.21
CA ASP A 127 -2.30 -19.13 1.23
C ASP A 127 -1.21 -19.77 2.11
N ASP A 128 -0.87 -19.10 3.20
CA ASP A 128 -0.07 -19.66 4.28
C ASP A 128 -1.03 -20.51 5.13
N PRO A 129 -0.94 -21.85 5.08
CA PRO A 129 -1.91 -22.74 5.73
C PRO A 129 -1.94 -22.61 7.26
N ASP A 130 -1.02 -21.85 7.86
CA ASP A 130 -0.91 -21.64 9.31
C ASP A 130 -1.59 -20.34 9.81
N ASP A 131 -2.22 -19.53 8.94
CA ASP A 131 -2.86 -18.26 9.36
C ASP A 131 -4.30 -18.46 9.87
N ASP A 132 -4.41 -19.21 10.98
CA ASP A 132 -5.63 -19.42 11.80
C ASP A 132 -6.34 -18.11 12.21
N ALA A 133 -5.68 -16.97 12.01
CA ALA A 133 -6.17 -15.63 12.31
C ALA A 133 -7.12 -15.07 11.24
N GLN A 134 -7.07 -15.51 9.97
CA GLN A 134 -8.00 -15.04 8.94
C GLN A 134 -9.45 -15.41 9.28
N HIS A 135 -9.67 -16.55 9.93
CA HIS A 135 -10.99 -17.03 10.32
C HIS A 135 -11.72 -16.16 11.38
N LYS A 136 -11.05 -15.15 11.96
CA LYS A 136 -11.64 -14.28 13.00
C LYS A 136 -12.17 -12.95 12.47
N LEU A 137 -11.74 -12.53 11.28
CA LEU A 137 -12.17 -11.25 10.71
C LEU A 137 -13.50 -11.40 9.96
N PRO A 138 -14.38 -10.37 9.99
CA PRO A 138 -15.64 -10.41 9.25
C PRO A 138 -15.45 -10.11 7.75
N TYR A 139 -14.21 -10.13 7.23
CA TYR A 139 -13.82 -9.86 5.86
C TYR A 139 -12.52 -10.59 5.52
N LEU A 140 -12.26 -10.82 4.23
CA LEU A 140 -11.01 -11.40 3.74
C LEU A 140 -9.87 -10.36 3.72
N CYS A 141 -8.65 -10.84 3.98
CA CYS A 141 -7.43 -10.05 3.80
C CYS A 141 -6.90 -10.22 2.37
N PRO A 142 -6.41 -9.15 1.71
CA PRO A 142 -6.29 -7.78 2.23
C PRO A 142 -7.63 -7.02 2.18
N PRO A 143 -7.90 -6.12 3.15
CA PRO A 143 -9.14 -5.35 3.18
C PRO A 143 -9.20 -4.30 2.07
N VAL A 144 -10.40 -4.11 1.50
CA VAL A 144 -10.67 -3.13 0.44
C VAL A 144 -11.72 -2.13 0.88
N PHE A 145 -11.40 -0.84 0.84
CA PHE A 145 -12.34 0.25 1.06
C PHE A 145 -12.88 0.75 -0.27
N ILE A 146 -14.21 0.91 -0.37
CA ILE A 146 -14.83 1.60 -1.50
C ILE A 146 -15.13 3.05 -1.10
N VAL A 147 -14.59 3.98 -1.88
CA VAL A 147 -14.66 5.42 -1.61
C VAL A 147 -15.24 6.16 -2.81
N GLY A 148 -16.42 6.75 -2.64
CA GLY A 148 -17.05 7.62 -3.61
C GLY A 148 -16.55 9.06 -3.50
N THR A 149 -15.89 9.58 -4.51
CA THR A 149 -15.46 10.98 -4.61
C THR A 149 -16.48 11.84 -5.34
N HIS A 150 -16.33 13.17 -5.27
CA HIS A 150 -17.28 14.13 -5.84
C HIS A 150 -18.69 13.99 -5.25
N ALA A 151 -18.74 13.71 -3.95
CA ALA A 151 -19.99 13.51 -3.20
C ALA A 151 -20.87 14.78 -3.11
N ASP A 152 -20.37 15.93 -3.57
CA ASP A 152 -21.10 17.19 -3.77
C ASP A 152 -22.01 17.18 -5.01
N LYS A 153 -21.68 16.37 -6.02
CA LYS A 153 -22.40 16.30 -7.29
C LYS A 153 -22.47 14.86 -7.82
N PRO A 154 -23.10 13.94 -7.06
CA PRO A 154 -23.29 12.59 -7.53
C PRO A 154 -24.34 12.57 -8.66
N VAL A 155 -24.19 11.67 -9.62
CA VAL A 155 -25.13 11.50 -10.74
C VAL A 155 -26.46 10.87 -10.27
N GLU A 156 -26.38 10.03 -9.23
CA GLU A 156 -27.49 9.34 -8.58
C GLU A 156 -27.38 9.49 -7.06
N ASP A 157 -28.41 9.09 -6.32
CA ASP A 157 -28.33 9.05 -4.86
C ASP A 157 -27.23 8.08 -4.40
N LYS A 158 -26.45 8.48 -3.38
CA LYS A 158 -25.33 7.68 -2.84
C LYS A 158 -25.79 6.31 -2.36
N ALA A 159 -26.99 6.23 -1.76
CA ALA A 159 -27.57 4.97 -1.30
C ALA A 159 -27.96 4.05 -2.47
N VAL A 160 -28.36 4.62 -3.60
CA VAL A 160 -28.66 3.86 -4.83
C VAL A 160 -27.38 3.30 -5.42
N ILE A 161 -26.32 4.12 -5.53
CA ILE A 161 -24.99 3.68 -5.99
C ILE A 161 -24.43 2.60 -5.06
N GLU A 162 -24.54 2.77 -3.74
CA GLU A 162 -24.11 1.76 -2.76
C GLU A 162 -24.80 0.43 -2.98
N LYS A 163 -26.13 0.45 -3.05
CA LYS A 163 -26.95 -0.74 -3.30
C LYS A 163 -26.54 -1.42 -4.60
N GLN A 164 -26.41 -0.66 -5.67
CA GLN A 164 -25.99 -1.13 -6.99
C GLN A 164 -24.62 -1.82 -6.99
N ILE A 165 -23.64 -1.30 -6.24
CA ILE A 165 -22.32 -1.94 -6.10
C ILE A 165 -22.45 -3.21 -5.26
N LEU A 166 -23.15 -3.14 -4.13
CA LEU A 166 -23.35 -4.27 -3.21
C LEU A 166 -24.04 -5.45 -3.89
N GLU A 167 -25.04 -5.19 -4.73
CA GLU A 167 -25.73 -6.22 -5.52
C GLU A 167 -24.78 -6.94 -6.49
N ARG A 168 -23.84 -6.22 -7.11
CA ARG A 168 -22.90 -6.77 -8.09
C ARG A 168 -21.72 -7.52 -7.47
N ILE A 169 -21.39 -7.24 -6.20
CA ILE A 169 -20.36 -8.00 -5.48
C ILE A 169 -20.96 -9.13 -4.63
N SER A 170 -22.28 -9.15 -4.45
CA SER A 170 -22.97 -10.16 -3.64
C SER A 170 -22.78 -11.57 -4.22
N GLY A 171 -22.31 -12.50 -3.40
CA GLY A 171 -22.06 -13.88 -3.81
C GLY A 171 -20.74 -14.11 -4.55
N MET A 172 -19.91 -13.06 -4.69
CA MET A 172 -18.59 -13.15 -5.33
C MET A 172 -17.50 -13.21 -4.26
N GLU A 173 -16.52 -14.11 -4.38
CA GLU A 173 -15.44 -14.27 -3.38
C GLU A 173 -14.65 -12.97 -3.17
N TYR A 174 -14.41 -12.20 -4.23
CA TYR A 174 -13.72 -10.92 -4.13
C TYR A 174 -14.53 -9.84 -3.36
N GLY A 175 -15.85 -10.02 -3.24
CA GLY A 175 -16.72 -9.12 -2.48
C GLY A 175 -16.48 -9.19 -0.97
N GLU A 176 -15.97 -10.32 -0.48
CA GLU A 176 -15.69 -10.57 0.94
C GLU A 176 -14.50 -9.74 1.47
N HIS A 177 -13.71 -9.11 0.59
CA HIS A 177 -12.67 -8.16 0.98
C HIS A 177 -13.21 -6.77 1.36
N VAL A 178 -14.45 -6.46 0.95
CA VAL A 178 -14.98 -5.09 1.00
C VAL A 178 -15.39 -4.69 2.42
N ILE A 179 -14.74 -3.65 2.94
CA ILE A 179 -15.06 -3.04 4.23
C ILE A 179 -16.30 -2.15 4.11
N ARG A 180 -17.23 -2.34 5.05
CA ARG A 180 -18.46 -1.54 5.19
C ARG A 180 -18.39 -0.61 6.40
N PRO A 181 -19.09 0.54 6.38
CA PRO A 181 -19.85 1.10 5.25
C PRO A 181 -18.94 1.74 4.18
N PHE A 182 -19.52 2.12 3.03
CA PHE A 182 -18.79 2.92 2.04
C PHE A 182 -18.58 4.36 2.54
N PHE A 183 -17.54 5.01 2.00
CA PHE A 183 -17.19 6.38 2.36
C PHE A 183 -17.39 7.34 1.20
N TYR A 184 -17.98 8.49 1.48
CA TYR A 184 -18.30 9.51 0.47
C TYR A 184 -17.57 10.82 0.76
N ILE A 185 -16.72 11.26 -0.16
CA ILE A 185 -15.84 12.41 -0.01
C ILE A 185 -16.28 13.54 -0.95
N ASP A 186 -16.60 14.69 -0.36
CA ASP A 186 -16.81 15.95 -1.05
C ASP A 186 -15.46 16.64 -1.28
N ASN A 187 -15.00 16.62 -2.53
CA ASN A 187 -13.68 17.13 -2.92
C ASN A 187 -13.58 18.65 -2.85
N THR A 188 -14.69 19.37 -2.74
CA THR A 188 -14.72 20.86 -2.69
C THR A 188 -14.35 21.42 -1.32
N ARG A 189 -14.47 20.60 -0.27
CA ARG A 189 -14.20 20.98 1.13
C ARG A 189 -12.72 21.09 1.48
N ARG A 190 -11.81 20.79 0.54
CA ARG A 190 -10.34 20.89 0.69
C ARG A 190 -9.87 22.26 1.19
N ARG A 191 -10.61 23.34 0.93
CA ARG A 191 -10.20 24.72 1.26
C ARG A 191 -10.14 25.00 2.77
N ASN A 192 -10.73 24.14 3.60
CA ASN A 192 -10.79 24.37 5.05
C ASN A 192 -9.70 23.64 5.87
N LEU A 193 -8.78 22.87 5.29
CA LEU A 193 -7.74 22.18 6.09
C LEU A 193 -6.68 23.15 6.63
N ILE A 194 -6.21 24.12 5.82
CA ILE A 194 -5.28 25.17 6.24
C ILE A 194 -5.98 26.15 7.21
N MET A 195 -7.25 26.49 6.96
CA MET A 195 -8.09 27.29 7.85
C MET A 195 -8.39 26.58 9.19
N LYS A 196 -8.62 25.25 9.19
CA LYS A 196 -8.81 24.44 10.40
C LYS A 196 -7.54 24.35 11.25
N PHE A 197 -6.36 24.29 10.63
CA PHE A 197 -5.09 24.37 11.36
C PHE A 197 -4.94 25.72 12.09
N ILE A 198 -5.35 26.82 11.44
CA ILE A 198 -5.34 28.17 12.04
C ILE A 198 -6.46 28.34 13.10
N GLN A 199 -7.62 27.71 12.92
CA GLN A 199 -8.72 27.72 13.89
C GLN A 199 -8.46 26.85 15.13
N ASN A 200 -7.73 25.73 14.99
CA ASN A 200 -7.34 24.87 16.12
C ASN A 200 -6.39 25.57 17.10
N ILE A 201 -5.68 26.62 16.66
CA ILE A 201 -4.88 27.48 17.55
C ILE A 201 -5.78 28.49 18.31
N ARG A 202 -7.01 28.72 17.85
CA ARG A 202 -7.87 29.85 18.32
C ARG A 202 -9.15 29.48 19.06
N LYS A 203 -9.59 28.22 19.18
CA LYS A 203 -10.83 27.91 19.92
C LYS A 203 -10.76 26.67 20.83
N LEU A 204 -10.49 26.95 22.11
CA LEU A 204 -11.14 26.29 23.25
C LEU A 204 -12.56 26.87 23.42
N ARG A 205 -13.54 26.42 22.63
CA ARG A 205 -14.95 26.41 23.04
C ARG A 205 -15.81 25.66 22.03
N GLY A 206 -16.62 24.76 22.57
CA GLY A 206 -17.31 23.70 21.85
C GLY A 206 -18.26 24.16 20.74
N LYS A 207 -18.29 23.33 19.70
CA LYS A 207 -19.48 22.98 18.93
C LYS A 207 -19.18 21.65 18.24
N HIS A 208 -20.07 20.67 18.38
CA HIS A 208 -20.02 19.40 17.65
C HIS A 208 -20.10 19.70 16.15
N GLU A 209 -18.95 19.79 15.48
CA GLU A 209 -18.87 19.73 14.03
C GLU A 209 -18.92 18.27 13.62
N THR A 210 -19.88 17.93 12.75
CA THR A 210 -19.98 16.62 12.11
C THR A 210 -18.65 16.30 11.43
N ALA A 211 -17.97 15.24 11.89
CA ALA A 211 -16.67 14.84 11.40
C ALA A 211 -16.65 14.76 9.87
N ASP A 212 -15.61 15.37 9.28
CA ASP A 212 -15.35 15.37 7.84
C ASP A 212 -15.30 13.95 7.28
N GLY A 213 -15.76 13.74 6.04
CA GLY A 213 -15.78 12.40 5.42
C GLY A 213 -14.39 11.75 5.38
N ILE A 214 -13.35 12.57 5.21
CA ILE A 214 -11.95 12.15 5.27
C ILE A 214 -11.55 11.69 6.67
N GLU A 215 -11.97 12.41 7.72
CA GLU A 215 -11.61 12.05 9.10
C GLU A 215 -12.30 10.74 9.51
N LYS A 216 -13.56 10.53 9.11
CA LYS A 216 -14.26 9.26 9.31
C LYS A 216 -13.58 8.10 8.59
N LEU A 217 -13.19 8.31 7.32
CA LEU A 217 -12.43 7.30 6.56
C LEU A 217 -11.10 7.00 7.25
N ARG A 218 -10.37 8.03 7.69
CA ARG A 218 -9.09 7.86 8.41
C ARG A 218 -9.26 7.06 9.69
N GLN A 219 -10.28 7.36 10.48
CA GLN A 219 -10.58 6.62 11.71
C GLN A 219 -10.88 5.16 11.42
N LYS A 220 -11.69 4.87 10.39
CA LYS A 220 -12.00 3.49 10.01
C LYS A 220 -10.78 2.74 9.47
N ILE A 221 -9.92 3.40 8.68
CA ILE A 221 -8.66 2.81 8.22
C ILE A 221 -7.79 2.44 9.41
N LEU A 222 -7.62 3.33 10.40
CA LEU A 222 -6.83 3.04 11.60
C LEU A 222 -7.43 1.90 12.44
N GLU A 223 -8.76 1.86 12.56
CA GLU A 223 -9.48 0.77 13.22
C GLU A 223 -9.21 -0.57 12.52
N VAL A 224 -9.41 -0.64 11.21
CA VAL A 224 -9.17 -1.85 10.40
C VAL A 224 -7.71 -2.27 10.47
N LEU A 225 -6.76 -1.33 10.32
CA LEU A 225 -5.33 -1.59 10.46
C LEU A 225 -5.03 -2.22 11.81
N SER A 226 -5.57 -1.69 12.91
CA SER A 226 -5.34 -2.22 14.26
C SER A 226 -5.81 -3.67 14.47
N GLN A 227 -6.75 -4.15 13.64
CA GLN A 227 -7.33 -5.49 13.69
C GLN A 227 -6.61 -6.50 12.79
N GLN A 228 -5.71 -6.04 11.90
CA GLN A 228 -5.06 -6.92 10.94
C GLN A 228 -4.19 -7.97 11.65
N PRO A 229 -4.14 -9.22 11.15
CA PRO A 229 -3.49 -10.34 11.83
C PRO A 229 -1.98 -10.15 11.99
N TYR A 230 -1.37 -9.35 11.12
CA TYR A 230 0.06 -9.03 11.16
C TYR A 230 0.41 -7.88 12.11
N MET A 231 -0.56 -7.11 12.63
CA MET A 231 -0.25 -6.05 13.59
C MET A 231 0.15 -6.63 14.95
N GLY A 232 1.25 -6.11 15.49
CA GLY A 232 1.82 -6.58 16.76
C GLY A 232 2.68 -7.85 16.65
N LYS A 233 2.79 -8.46 15.46
CA LYS A 233 3.79 -9.52 15.21
C LYS A 233 5.19 -8.95 15.47
N LYS A 234 5.95 -9.61 16.34
CA LYS A 234 7.32 -9.20 16.67
C LYS A 234 8.25 -9.61 15.52
N ILE A 235 9.12 -8.71 15.11
CA ILE A 235 10.17 -8.97 14.13
C ILE A 235 11.54 -8.97 14.80
N LEU A 236 12.49 -9.70 14.22
CA LEU A 236 13.84 -9.80 14.75
C LEU A 236 14.62 -8.52 14.47
N VAL A 237 15.25 -7.96 15.50
CA VAL A 237 16.02 -6.70 15.38
C VAL A 237 17.14 -6.81 14.34
N ARG A 238 17.69 -8.00 14.09
CA ARG A 238 18.74 -8.21 13.10
C ARG A 238 18.27 -8.00 11.65
N TRP A 239 16.97 -8.08 11.36
CA TRP A 239 16.44 -7.82 10.01
C TRP A 239 16.71 -6.40 9.55
N PHE A 240 16.76 -5.45 10.49
CA PHE A 240 17.15 -4.07 10.22
C PHE A 240 18.59 -3.92 9.68
N LEU A 241 19.49 -4.89 9.92
CA LEU A 241 20.81 -4.93 9.29
C LEU A 241 20.70 -5.25 7.79
N PHE A 242 19.68 -6.00 7.39
CA PHE A 242 19.42 -6.29 5.99
C PHE A 242 18.94 -5.05 5.23
N GLU A 243 18.18 -4.15 5.87
CA GLU A 243 17.89 -2.83 5.30
C GLU A 243 19.19 -2.05 4.99
N LYS A 244 20.24 -2.21 5.82
CA LYS A 244 21.56 -1.61 5.55
C LYS A 244 22.29 -2.26 4.39
N VAL A 245 22.17 -3.58 4.23
CA VAL A 245 22.64 -4.28 3.03
C VAL A 245 21.95 -3.71 1.79
N ILE A 246 20.62 -3.56 1.82
CA ILE A 246 19.83 -2.99 0.71
C ILE A 246 20.31 -1.57 0.40
N GLU A 247 20.40 -0.69 1.40
CA GLU A 247 20.88 0.69 1.23
C GLU A 247 22.29 0.73 0.59
N ALA A 248 23.20 -0.13 1.05
CA ALA A 248 24.57 -0.17 0.55
C ALA A 248 24.66 -0.69 -0.90
N LEU A 249 23.84 -1.68 -1.27
CA LEU A 249 23.75 -2.17 -2.65
C LEU A 249 23.15 -1.09 -3.57
N VAL A 250 22.06 -0.46 -3.15
CA VAL A 250 21.42 0.64 -3.89
C VAL A 250 22.37 1.82 -4.08
N ALA A 251 23.17 2.17 -3.08
CA ALA A 251 24.20 3.21 -3.18
C ALA A 251 25.27 2.89 -4.24
N LYS A 252 25.54 1.61 -4.48
CA LYS A 252 26.42 1.10 -5.54
C LYS A 252 25.71 0.92 -6.89
N GLN A 253 24.50 1.46 -7.06
CA GLN A 253 23.66 1.31 -8.26
C GLN A 253 23.26 -0.16 -8.55
N ILE A 254 23.23 -1.01 -7.52
CA ILE A 254 22.76 -2.38 -7.62
C ILE A 254 21.30 -2.41 -7.17
N TYR A 255 20.41 -2.65 -8.13
CA TYR A 255 18.96 -2.55 -7.90
C TYR A 255 18.21 -3.87 -7.87
N HIS A 256 18.88 -4.98 -8.19
CA HIS A 256 18.33 -6.32 -8.06
C HIS A 256 19.43 -7.35 -7.79
N ARG A 257 19.05 -8.43 -7.10
CA ARG A 257 19.90 -9.59 -6.81
C ARG A 257 19.05 -10.85 -6.77
N ASN A 258 19.68 -12.00 -6.91
CA ASN A 258 18.99 -13.27 -6.67
C ASN A 258 18.99 -13.64 -5.18
N LEU A 259 18.10 -14.57 -4.80
CA LEU A 259 17.95 -15.01 -3.41
C LEU A 259 19.25 -15.56 -2.80
N GLN A 260 20.04 -16.33 -3.55
CA GLN A 260 21.28 -16.93 -3.03
C GLN A 260 22.34 -15.86 -2.71
N GLN A 261 22.45 -14.82 -3.54
CA GLN A 261 23.33 -13.68 -3.30
C GLN A 261 22.89 -12.90 -2.06
N LEU A 262 21.59 -12.68 -1.89
CA LEU A 262 21.06 -11.98 -0.71
C LEU A 262 21.18 -12.80 0.56
N GLU A 263 21.00 -14.12 0.48
CA GLU A 263 21.21 -15.05 1.61
C GLU A 263 22.69 -15.02 2.06
N HIS A 264 23.63 -14.94 1.11
CA HIS A 264 25.04 -14.75 1.43
C HIS A 264 25.29 -13.45 2.21
N TYR A 265 24.69 -12.33 1.79
CA TYR A 265 24.78 -11.07 2.52
C TYR A 265 24.11 -11.15 3.90
N ALA A 266 22.96 -11.81 4.01
CA ALA A 266 22.25 -11.98 5.28
C ALA A 266 23.06 -12.81 6.28
N ARG A 267 23.67 -13.92 5.86
CA ARG A 267 24.60 -14.71 6.68
C ARG A 267 25.77 -13.88 7.16
N LYS A 268 26.41 -13.16 6.24
CA LYS A 268 27.66 -12.45 6.49
C LYS A 268 27.51 -11.19 7.33
N HIS A 269 26.44 -10.42 7.12
CA HIS A 269 26.29 -9.09 7.70
C HIS A 269 25.11 -8.96 8.66
N CYS A 270 24.16 -9.89 8.64
CA CYS A 270 22.96 -9.85 9.47
C CYS A 270 22.93 -10.99 10.51
N PHE A 271 23.97 -11.82 10.57
CA PHE A 271 24.10 -12.96 11.48
C PHE A 271 22.92 -13.95 11.36
N MET A 272 22.45 -14.16 10.14
CA MET A 272 21.28 -14.99 9.84
C MET A 272 21.74 -16.35 9.31
N GLU A 273 21.74 -17.37 10.18
CA GLU A 273 22.21 -18.72 9.82
C GLU A 273 21.08 -19.58 9.24
N ASP A 274 19.86 -19.41 9.76
CA ASP A 274 18.69 -20.18 9.36
C ASP A 274 18.12 -19.68 8.03
N ALA A 275 18.01 -20.58 7.05
CA ALA A 275 17.41 -20.30 5.76
C ALA A 275 15.91 -19.96 5.85
N LYS A 276 15.19 -20.54 6.83
CA LYS A 276 13.77 -20.21 7.06
C LYS A 276 13.61 -18.79 7.59
N GLU A 277 14.51 -18.35 8.47
CA GLU A 277 14.52 -16.95 8.95
C GLU A 277 14.72 -15.98 7.77
N PHE A 278 15.64 -16.30 6.86
CA PHE A 278 15.89 -15.51 5.65
C PHE A 278 14.66 -15.44 4.74
N GLU A 279 14.04 -16.58 4.47
CA GLU A 279 12.83 -16.64 3.66
C GLU A 279 11.69 -15.80 4.27
N CYS A 280 11.45 -15.94 5.58
CA CYS A 280 10.48 -15.13 6.31
C CYS A 280 10.77 -13.63 6.22
N MET A 281 12.04 -13.23 6.33
CA MET A 281 12.45 -11.83 6.20
C MET A 281 12.19 -11.29 4.78
N ILE A 282 12.50 -12.08 3.75
CA ILE A 282 12.26 -11.69 2.35
C ILE A 282 10.76 -11.52 2.09
N TYR A 283 9.91 -12.46 2.53
CA TYR A 283 8.46 -12.31 2.39
C TYR A 283 7.94 -11.10 3.15
N PHE A 284 8.43 -10.86 4.37
CA PHE A 284 8.06 -9.69 5.16
C PHE A 284 8.39 -8.38 4.44
N TYR A 285 9.60 -8.22 3.93
CA TYR A 285 9.99 -6.99 3.22
C TYR A 285 9.32 -6.85 1.85
N HIS A 286 8.97 -7.98 1.21
CA HIS A 286 8.16 -7.98 0.00
C HIS A 286 6.74 -7.46 0.28
N ASP A 287 6.12 -7.96 1.35
CA ASP A 287 4.77 -7.55 1.76
C ASP A 287 4.68 -6.08 2.14
N LEU A 288 5.76 -5.53 2.71
CA LEU A 288 5.86 -4.09 3.01
C LEU A 288 6.15 -3.23 1.77
N GLY A 289 6.43 -3.84 0.62
CA GLY A 289 6.83 -3.12 -0.60
C GLY A 289 8.21 -2.46 -0.51
N ILE A 290 9.05 -2.84 0.46
CA ILE A 290 10.44 -2.37 0.59
C ILE A 290 11.30 -3.01 -0.50
N ILE A 291 11.06 -4.29 -0.77
CA ILE A 291 11.63 -5.04 -1.90
C ILE A 291 10.51 -5.66 -2.71
N ILE A 292 10.80 -6.11 -3.93
CA ILE A 292 9.85 -6.89 -4.74
C ILE A 292 10.49 -8.22 -5.09
N LYS A 293 9.92 -9.33 -4.63
CA LYS A 293 10.39 -10.68 -4.93
C LYS A 293 9.54 -11.28 -6.06
N HIS A 294 10.20 -11.68 -7.14
CA HIS A 294 9.57 -12.42 -8.23
C HIS A 294 10.45 -13.62 -8.58
N CYS A 295 9.92 -14.83 -8.36
CA CYS A 295 10.69 -16.08 -8.42
C CYS A 295 11.97 -16.00 -7.57
N SER A 296 13.14 -16.22 -8.18
CA SER A 296 14.45 -16.12 -7.51
C SER A 296 15.04 -14.70 -7.50
N THR A 297 14.40 -13.74 -8.18
CA THR A 297 14.91 -12.37 -8.32
C THR A 297 14.25 -11.47 -7.30
N VAL A 298 15.05 -10.62 -6.66
CA VAL A 298 14.62 -9.63 -5.70
C VAL A 298 15.07 -8.26 -6.17
N VAL A 299 14.10 -7.37 -6.39
CA VAL A 299 14.34 -5.96 -6.69
C VAL A 299 14.46 -5.20 -5.37
N LEU A 300 15.57 -4.48 -5.24
CA LEU A 300 15.98 -3.73 -4.05
C LEU A 300 15.54 -2.26 -4.08
N LYS A 301 15.14 -1.77 -5.26
CA LYS A 301 14.65 -0.40 -5.47
C LYS A 301 13.44 -0.41 -6.39
N VAL A 302 12.25 -0.31 -5.78
CA VAL A 302 10.97 -0.30 -6.50
C VAL A 302 10.92 0.77 -7.58
N GLN A 303 11.39 1.99 -7.30
CA GLN A 303 11.36 3.09 -8.25
C GLN A 303 12.10 2.74 -9.56
N TRP A 304 13.21 2.01 -9.47
CA TRP A 304 13.95 1.57 -10.65
C TRP A 304 13.12 0.60 -11.51
N LEU A 305 12.40 -0.33 -10.89
CA LEU A 305 11.50 -1.25 -11.60
C LEU A 305 10.33 -0.51 -12.26
N ILE A 306 9.75 0.47 -11.56
CA ILE A 306 8.69 1.33 -12.11
C ILE A 306 9.21 2.08 -13.34
N ASP A 307 10.41 2.66 -13.25
CA ASP A 307 10.99 3.42 -14.36
C ASP A 307 11.35 2.51 -15.55
N LEU A 308 11.79 1.28 -15.28
CA LEU A 308 11.99 0.25 -16.31
C LEU A 308 10.67 -0.10 -17.02
N PHE A 309 9.59 -0.30 -16.27
CA PHE A 309 8.27 -0.58 -16.87
C PHE A 309 7.74 0.60 -17.68
N LYS A 310 7.91 1.84 -17.20
CA LYS A 310 7.56 3.03 -17.97
C LYS A 310 8.30 3.03 -19.31
N GLN A 311 9.61 2.76 -19.31
CA GLN A 311 10.39 2.68 -20.55
C GLN A 311 9.83 1.62 -21.50
N LEU A 312 9.62 0.39 -21.01
CA LEU A 312 9.10 -0.73 -21.81
C LEU A 312 7.72 -0.45 -22.41
N ILE A 313 6.81 0.10 -21.61
CA ILE A 313 5.44 0.42 -22.04
C ILE A 313 5.44 1.55 -23.08
N THR A 314 6.39 2.49 -22.99
CA THR A 314 6.53 3.58 -23.97
C THR A 314 7.24 3.19 -25.26
N ILE A 315 7.72 1.95 -25.42
CA ILE A 315 8.32 1.49 -26.69
C ILE A 315 7.21 1.39 -27.74
N PRO A 316 7.32 2.11 -28.89
CA PRO A 316 6.33 2.03 -29.95
C PRO A 316 6.19 0.60 -30.47
N PRO A 317 4.96 0.13 -30.78
CA PRO A 317 4.78 -1.19 -31.38
C PRO A 317 5.52 -1.28 -32.71
N PHE A 318 6.08 -2.46 -33.00
CA PHE A 318 6.74 -2.73 -34.26
C PHE A 318 5.71 -2.71 -35.40
N ASN A 319 5.76 -1.69 -36.26
CA ASN A 319 4.98 -1.67 -37.49
C ASN A 319 5.63 -2.63 -38.48
N ARG A 320 5.01 -3.81 -38.70
CA ARG A 320 5.27 -4.60 -39.91
C ARG A 320 4.77 -3.80 -41.10
N GLN A 321 5.70 -3.29 -41.90
CA GLN A 321 5.40 -2.71 -43.22
C GLN A 321 4.87 -3.76 -44.17
#